data_AF-A0A0F9C9Y1-F1
#
_entry.id   AF-A0A0F9C9Y1-F1
#
_cell.length_a   1.000
_cell.length_b   1.000
_cell.length_c   1.000
_cell.angle_alpha   90.00
_cell.angle_beta   90.00
_cell.angle_gamma   90.00
#
_symmetry.space_group_name_H-M   'P 1'
#
loop_
_entity.id
_entity.type
_entity.pdbx_description
1 polymer ?
#
loop_
_entity_poly.entity_id
_entity_poly.type
_entity_poly.pdbx_seq_one_letter_code
_entity_poly.pdbx_strand_id
1 'polypeptide(L)'
;MKRKSGVLANPDCKDCPLHEIARNVCVPADGSTDVEIMFLGRNPGEDEDKANKPFVGRAGQLLRNAIGASDLEESELYITNVVKCHTPENRKPNKVELAACDKYLQAELKKVKPKYIFVFGNEALGQLTGKEHGSSSKKKGAPGITSLQGKTMRVDDYIIFPMAHPSFIVRQGGVEDNKGGQRARASYLATFNANVQKLRQMQNDEETVDAAEPEVKLCLTAAAASRALADLEKSDVIAFDLETQGLWPEKDKRLHIVCLSGDGKTSYVIPLQHPETPKSIKDAMPSIREKLGHLLTTKKTIAHRAQFDLLWLRAKGVRCKASFDTKYAGHILDENVPTKLKARSPEDVPGQVEMYLGVPSGYSLDMSQADTHIWPLRELSKYGGMDAAYTWRLRIRHLREFDKEPRLLKLFANVTMPAVELFTQIETNGIEVDWDYLDTLFNDKKKGKCDKRLKKITDTFQASMPACPAVWADDLPPMEPIDGDWDTDDLGI
;
A
#
# COMPACT_ATOMS: atom_id res chain seq x y z
N MET A 1 2.01 -47.16 13.10
CA MET A 1 2.06 -46.60 14.47
C MET A 1 0.76 -45.86 14.74
N LYS A 2 -0.01 -46.28 15.75
CA LYS A 2 -1.25 -45.61 16.16
C LYS A 2 -0.89 -44.23 16.74
N ARG A 3 -1.30 -43.15 16.07
CA ARG A 3 -1.10 -41.77 16.54
C ARG A 3 -1.85 -41.60 17.86
N LYS A 4 -1.15 -41.39 18.99
CA LYS A 4 -1.77 -40.96 20.25
C LYS A 4 -2.38 -39.57 20.00
N SER A 5 -3.67 -39.50 19.67
CA SER A 5 -4.34 -38.25 19.30
C SER A 5 -4.78 -37.49 20.54
N GLY A 6 -4.12 -36.37 20.85
CA GLY A 6 -4.54 -35.44 21.90
C GLY A 6 -3.41 -34.74 22.67
N VAL A 7 -2.17 -35.18 22.51
CA VAL A 7 -1.01 -34.54 23.17
C VAL A 7 -0.60 -33.31 22.37
N LEU A 8 -0.66 -32.12 22.98
CA LEU A 8 -0.32 -30.84 22.34
C LEU A 8 1.19 -30.55 22.37
N ALA A 9 1.88 -31.03 23.42
CA ALA A 9 3.33 -30.97 23.57
C ALA A 9 3.81 -32.17 24.41
N ASN A 10 5.00 -32.69 24.12
CA ASN A 10 5.60 -33.80 24.85
C ASN A 10 7.09 -33.52 25.15
N PRO A 11 7.47 -33.25 26.41
CA PRO A 11 8.86 -33.00 26.78
C PRO A 11 9.78 -34.22 26.60
N ASP A 12 9.24 -35.43 26.44
CA ASP A 12 10.01 -36.64 26.19
C ASP A 12 10.02 -37.05 24.70
N CYS A 13 9.66 -36.14 23.80
CA CYS A 13 9.58 -36.42 22.36
C CYS A 13 10.97 -36.72 21.76
N LYS A 14 11.09 -37.83 21.00
CA LYS A 14 12.33 -38.23 20.30
C LYS A 14 12.16 -38.39 18.79
N ASP A 15 11.07 -37.89 18.23
CA ASP A 15 10.65 -38.16 16.85
C ASP A 15 11.46 -37.39 15.79
N CYS A 16 12.37 -36.49 16.19
CA CYS A 16 13.34 -35.84 15.30
C CYS A 16 14.63 -35.48 16.04
N PRO A 17 15.76 -35.22 15.33
CA PRO A 17 17.06 -34.98 15.96
C PRO A 17 17.15 -33.76 16.88
N LEU A 18 16.19 -32.82 16.82
CA LEU A 18 16.22 -31.61 17.65
C LEU A 18 16.13 -31.91 19.15
N HIS A 19 15.61 -33.07 19.55
CA HIS A 19 15.54 -33.45 20.96
C HIS A 19 16.92 -33.63 21.63
N GLU A 20 17.97 -33.86 20.84
CA GLU A 20 19.34 -34.03 21.33
C GLU A 20 20.03 -32.68 21.61
N ILE A 21 19.51 -31.59 21.05
CA ILE A 21 20.19 -30.28 21.02
C ILE A 21 19.38 -29.20 21.75
N ALA A 22 18.04 -29.25 21.67
CA ALA A 22 17.18 -28.27 22.32
C ALA A 22 17.29 -28.38 23.85
N ARG A 23 17.29 -27.25 24.54
CA ARG A 23 17.32 -27.20 26.00
C ARG A 23 15.99 -27.69 26.59
N ASN A 24 14.88 -27.26 25.99
CA ASN A 24 13.54 -27.74 26.31
C ASN A 24 12.96 -28.43 25.07
N VAL A 25 12.71 -29.73 25.21
CA VAL A 25 12.09 -30.50 24.15
C VAL A 25 10.61 -30.17 24.11
N CYS A 26 10.12 -29.83 22.91
CA CYS A 26 8.71 -29.59 22.64
C CYS A 26 8.11 -28.45 23.49
N VAL A 27 8.60 -27.22 23.27
CA VAL A 27 8.08 -26.00 23.88
C VAL A 27 6.55 -25.92 23.66
N PRO A 28 5.76 -25.82 24.75
CA PRO A 28 4.30 -25.77 24.65
C PRO A 28 3.82 -24.44 24.08
N ALA A 29 2.56 -24.39 23.64
CA ALA A 29 1.91 -23.15 23.29
C ALA A 29 1.64 -22.27 24.53
N ASP A 30 1.40 -20.99 24.28
CA ASP A 30 0.96 -20.00 25.27
C ASP A 30 -0.48 -19.57 24.96
N GLY A 31 -1.29 -19.31 26.00
CA GLY A 31 -2.67 -18.83 25.86
C GLY A 31 -3.77 -19.89 26.01
N SER A 32 -5.02 -19.45 25.91
CA SER A 32 -6.21 -20.28 26.10
C SER A 32 -6.49 -21.16 24.88
N THR A 33 -7.00 -22.38 25.09
CA THR A 33 -7.46 -23.24 23.98
C THR A 33 -8.89 -22.92 23.52
N ASP A 34 -9.58 -22.02 24.20
CA ASP A 34 -10.96 -21.61 23.91
C ASP A 34 -10.98 -20.20 23.32
N VAL A 35 -10.32 -20.06 22.17
CA VAL A 35 -10.14 -18.78 21.46
C VAL A 35 -10.21 -19.00 19.96
N GLU A 36 -10.60 -17.97 19.22
CA GLU A 36 -10.75 -18.05 17.77
C GLU A 36 -9.48 -17.63 17.00
N ILE A 37 -8.51 -17.01 17.68
CA ILE A 37 -7.32 -16.39 17.07
C ILE A 37 -6.08 -17.18 17.45
N MET A 38 -5.36 -17.69 16.44
CA MET A 38 -4.10 -18.38 16.61
C MET A 38 -2.94 -17.60 16.00
N PHE A 39 -1.84 -17.46 16.74
CA PHE A 39 -0.58 -16.92 16.27
C PHE A 39 0.39 -18.07 16.04
N LEU A 40 0.80 -18.26 14.79
CA LEU A 40 1.57 -19.41 14.37
C LEU A 40 2.96 -19.02 13.84
N GLY A 41 3.98 -19.27 14.67
CA GLY A 41 5.38 -19.08 14.33
C GLY A 41 6.06 -20.31 13.75
N ARG A 42 7.35 -20.17 13.45
CA ARG A 42 8.16 -21.21 12.82
C ARG A 42 8.71 -22.24 13.82
N ASN A 43 9.63 -21.81 14.67
CA ASN A 43 10.30 -22.62 15.68
C ASN A 43 10.79 -21.70 16.82
N PRO A 44 10.90 -22.21 18.06
CA PRO A 44 11.44 -21.44 19.17
C PRO A 44 12.82 -20.87 18.87
N GLY A 45 13.00 -19.58 19.18
CA GLY A 45 14.32 -18.96 19.30
C GLY A 45 15.07 -19.42 20.56
N GLU A 46 16.31 -18.97 20.73
CA GLU A 46 17.15 -19.38 21.88
C GLU A 46 16.55 -18.95 23.23
N ASP A 47 16.02 -17.72 23.32
CA ASP A 47 15.36 -17.23 24.54
C ASP A 47 14.05 -17.99 24.83
N GLU A 48 13.33 -18.38 23.79
CA GLU A 48 12.08 -19.16 23.89
C GLU A 48 12.35 -20.59 24.37
N ASP A 49 13.43 -21.20 23.87
CA ASP A 49 13.91 -22.50 24.33
C ASP A 49 14.30 -22.43 25.79
N LYS A 50 15.06 -21.41 26.21
CA LYS A 50 15.45 -21.22 27.62
C LYS A 50 14.24 -21.00 28.54
N ALA A 51 13.27 -20.19 28.11
CA ALA A 51 12.08 -19.88 28.89
C ALA A 51 10.99 -20.96 28.83
N ASN A 52 11.13 -21.93 27.94
CA ASN A 52 10.09 -22.91 27.60
C ASN A 52 8.74 -22.27 27.26
N LYS A 53 8.78 -21.14 26.53
CA LYS A 53 7.62 -20.32 26.20
C LYS A 53 7.81 -19.64 24.84
N PRO A 54 6.82 -19.66 23.92
CA PRO A 54 6.98 -19.08 22.60
C PRO A 54 6.94 -17.54 22.62
N PHE A 55 7.61 -16.92 21.65
CA PHE A 55 7.65 -15.47 21.47
C PHE A 55 7.97 -14.66 22.75
N VAL A 56 9.01 -15.04 23.48
CA VAL A 56 9.53 -14.27 24.64
C VAL A 56 10.86 -13.52 24.38
N GLY A 57 11.58 -13.86 23.30
CA GLY A 57 12.81 -13.17 22.93
C GLY A 57 12.56 -11.81 22.24
N ARG A 58 13.60 -11.18 21.69
CA ARG A 58 13.48 -9.87 21.00
C ARG A 58 12.39 -9.82 19.92
N ALA A 59 12.25 -10.89 19.15
CA ALA A 59 11.21 -11.04 18.13
C ALA A 59 9.81 -11.11 18.75
N GLY A 60 9.69 -11.81 19.89
CA GLY A 60 8.47 -11.88 20.66
C GLY A 60 8.08 -10.55 21.31
N GLN A 61 9.06 -9.79 21.81
CA GLN A 61 8.79 -8.44 22.34
C GLN A 61 8.22 -7.50 21.28
N LEU A 62 8.74 -7.54 20.04
CA LEU A 62 8.15 -6.77 18.93
C LEU A 62 6.69 -7.17 18.68
N LEU A 63 6.39 -8.47 18.70
CA LEU A 63 5.03 -8.96 18.51
C LEU A 63 4.10 -8.58 19.66
N ARG A 64 4.54 -8.72 20.92
CA ARG A 64 3.76 -8.31 22.10
C ARG A 64 3.53 -6.80 22.17
N ASN A 65 4.52 -5.99 21.76
CA ASN A 65 4.33 -4.55 21.60
C ASN A 65 3.31 -4.23 20.52
N ALA A 66 3.30 -5.00 19.41
CA ALA A 66 2.29 -4.84 18.36
C ALA A 66 0.88 -5.19 18.88
N ILE A 67 0.74 -6.28 19.63
CA ILE A 67 -0.51 -6.68 20.30
C ILE A 67 -0.99 -5.55 21.20
N GLY A 68 -0.16 -5.08 22.15
CA GLY A 68 -0.55 -4.02 23.10
C GLY A 68 -0.77 -2.62 22.49
N ALA A 69 -0.35 -2.39 21.24
CA ALA A 69 -0.62 -1.16 20.49
C ALA A 69 -1.82 -1.29 19.53
N SER A 70 -2.48 -2.45 19.54
CA SER A 70 -3.61 -2.81 18.69
C SER A 70 -4.85 -3.11 19.55
N ASP A 71 -5.97 -3.36 18.89
CA ASP A 71 -7.23 -3.75 19.55
C ASP A 71 -7.28 -5.27 19.86
N LEU A 72 -6.15 -5.88 20.23
CA LEU A 72 -6.02 -7.30 20.60
C LEU A 72 -5.58 -7.44 22.05
N GLU A 73 -6.19 -8.36 22.78
CA GLU A 73 -5.74 -8.76 24.12
C GLU A 73 -5.00 -10.11 24.07
N GLU A 74 -3.95 -10.28 24.88
CA GLU A 74 -3.20 -11.55 24.93
C GLU A 74 -4.08 -12.74 25.32
N SER A 75 -5.15 -12.51 26.10
CA SER A 75 -6.12 -13.54 26.50
C SER A 75 -6.94 -14.11 25.35
N GLU A 76 -7.02 -13.40 24.22
CA GLU A 76 -7.73 -13.83 23.01
C GLU A 76 -6.87 -14.71 22.08
N LEU A 77 -5.60 -14.94 22.43
CA LEU A 77 -4.62 -15.52 21.53
C LEU A 77 -4.20 -16.92 22.00
N TYR A 78 -4.07 -17.83 21.03
CA TYR A 78 -3.31 -19.06 21.18
C TYR A 78 -2.02 -18.96 20.37
N ILE A 79 -0.87 -18.88 21.05
CA ILE A 79 0.44 -18.59 20.44
C ILE A 79 1.27 -19.87 20.40
N THR A 80 1.70 -20.31 19.22
CA THR A 80 2.43 -21.55 19.06
C THR A 80 3.40 -21.55 17.87
N ASN A 81 4.19 -22.61 17.71
CA ASN A 81 5.12 -22.81 16.60
C ASN A 81 4.85 -24.12 15.86
N VAL A 82 5.09 -24.16 14.54
CA VAL A 82 4.93 -25.40 13.74
C VAL A 82 5.99 -26.46 14.07
N VAL A 83 7.21 -26.04 14.43
CA VAL A 83 8.24 -26.90 15.02
C VAL A 83 8.39 -26.54 16.49
N LYS A 84 8.32 -27.53 17.37
CA LYS A 84 8.25 -27.31 18.83
C LYS A 84 9.60 -27.19 19.53
N CYS A 85 10.70 -27.44 18.83
CA CYS A 85 12.05 -27.41 19.41
C CYS A 85 12.91 -26.34 18.74
N HIS A 86 13.88 -25.81 19.50
CA HIS A 86 14.89 -24.92 18.97
C HIS A 86 15.78 -25.63 17.94
N THR A 87 16.12 -24.90 16.87
CA THR A 87 17.02 -25.39 15.83
C THR A 87 18.44 -24.86 16.08
N PRO A 88 19.49 -25.64 15.80
CA PRO A 88 20.88 -25.17 15.91
C PRO A 88 21.11 -23.85 15.18
N GLU A 89 21.82 -22.92 15.81
CA GLU A 89 22.17 -21.61 15.24
C GLU A 89 20.95 -20.79 14.76
N ASN A 90 19.75 -21.03 15.31
CA ASN A 90 18.49 -20.39 14.87
C ASN A 90 18.20 -20.55 13.36
N ARG A 91 18.67 -21.64 12.73
CA ARG A 91 18.40 -21.92 11.32
C ARG A 91 16.90 -22.13 11.04
N LYS A 92 16.55 -22.25 9.76
CA LYS A 92 15.20 -22.71 9.37
C LYS A 92 15.06 -24.21 9.68
N PRO A 93 13.88 -24.67 10.14
CA PRO A 93 13.63 -26.09 10.28
C PRO A 93 13.62 -26.76 8.91
N ASN A 94 14.06 -28.01 8.84
CA ASN A 94 14.05 -28.81 7.62
C ASN A 94 12.75 -29.62 7.48
N LYS A 95 12.58 -30.29 6.33
CA LYS A 95 11.36 -31.06 6.02
C LYS A 95 11.11 -32.21 7.00
N VAL A 96 12.16 -32.83 7.55
CA VAL A 96 12.04 -33.93 8.53
C VAL A 96 11.51 -33.40 9.86
N GLU A 97 12.03 -32.26 10.31
CA GLU A 97 11.61 -31.61 11.56
C GLU A 97 10.17 -31.12 11.48
N LEU A 98 9.79 -30.51 10.34
CA LEU A 98 8.42 -30.09 10.06
C LEU A 98 7.45 -31.28 10.06
N ALA A 99 7.78 -32.35 9.32
CA ALA A 99 6.93 -33.54 9.24
C ALA A 99 6.77 -34.25 10.60
N ALA A 100 7.84 -34.31 11.40
CA ALA A 100 7.79 -34.91 12.73
C ALA A 100 6.91 -34.10 13.71
N CYS A 101 6.95 -32.77 13.63
CA CYS A 101 6.18 -31.89 14.51
C CYS A 101 4.74 -31.64 14.04
N ASP A 102 4.40 -31.95 12.78
CA ASP A 102 3.05 -31.73 12.22
C ASP A 102 1.95 -32.36 13.08
N LYS A 103 2.20 -33.52 13.69
CA LYS A 103 1.25 -34.17 14.62
C LYS A 103 0.81 -33.26 15.77
N TYR A 104 1.67 -32.37 16.25
CA TYR A 104 1.34 -31.42 17.32
C TYR A 104 0.50 -30.29 16.78
N LEU A 105 0.89 -29.70 15.64
CA LEU A 105 0.10 -28.66 14.97
C LEU A 105 -1.32 -29.14 14.66
N GLN A 106 -1.47 -30.34 14.09
CA GLN A 106 -2.79 -30.92 13.81
C GLN A 106 -3.60 -31.17 15.09
N ALA A 107 -2.95 -31.56 16.18
CA ALA A 107 -3.62 -31.72 17.47
C ALA A 107 -4.08 -30.37 18.04
N GLU A 108 -3.27 -29.32 17.92
CA GLU A 108 -3.62 -27.95 18.34
C GLU A 108 -4.76 -27.38 17.50
N LEU A 109 -4.67 -27.45 16.17
CA LEU A 109 -5.75 -27.01 15.27
C LEU A 109 -7.07 -27.71 15.58
N LYS A 110 -7.03 -29.02 15.85
CA LYS A 110 -8.23 -29.78 16.23
C LYS A 110 -8.78 -29.41 17.61
N LYS A 111 -7.90 -29.05 18.56
CA LYS A 111 -8.27 -28.73 19.94
C LYS A 111 -8.78 -27.31 20.09
N VAL A 112 -8.07 -26.34 19.50
CA VAL A 112 -8.37 -24.90 19.57
C VAL A 112 -9.45 -24.53 18.57
N LYS A 113 -9.46 -25.17 17.38
CA LYS A 113 -10.37 -24.84 16.27
C LYS A 113 -10.38 -23.33 15.96
N PRO A 114 -9.21 -22.71 15.73
CA PRO A 114 -9.16 -21.29 15.44
C PRO A 114 -9.95 -21.00 14.16
N LYS A 115 -10.59 -19.82 14.08
CA LYS A 115 -11.20 -19.30 12.85
C LYS A 115 -10.20 -18.44 12.08
N TYR A 116 -9.33 -17.74 12.80
CA TYR A 116 -8.35 -16.80 12.26
C TYR A 116 -6.93 -17.19 12.68
N ILE A 117 -6.00 -17.22 11.72
CA ILE A 117 -4.61 -17.59 12.00
C ILE A 117 -3.65 -16.51 11.47
N PHE A 118 -2.97 -15.80 12.35
CA PHE A 118 -1.84 -14.96 11.99
C PHE A 118 -0.61 -15.84 11.88
N VAL A 119 -0.05 -15.94 10.67
CA VAL A 119 1.08 -16.84 10.40
C VAL A 119 2.35 -16.04 10.15
N PHE A 120 3.43 -16.43 10.83
CA PHE A 120 4.70 -15.72 10.82
C PHE A 120 5.78 -16.57 10.16
N GLY A 121 6.26 -16.14 8.98
CA GLY A 121 7.28 -16.84 8.18
C GLY A 121 6.76 -17.86 7.16
N ASN A 122 7.56 -18.11 6.12
CA ASN A 122 7.23 -19.01 5.01
C ASN A 122 6.99 -20.46 5.44
N GLU A 123 7.78 -20.94 6.41
CA GLU A 123 7.73 -22.33 6.86
C GLU A 123 6.41 -22.63 7.60
N ALA A 124 5.95 -21.69 8.42
CA ALA A 124 4.67 -21.80 9.11
C ALA A 124 3.49 -21.74 8.13
N LEU A 125 3.56 -20.81 7.15
CA LEU A 125 2.57 -20.71 6.08
C LEU A 125 2.52 -21.99 5.24
N GLY A 126 3.67 -22.55 4.88
CA GLY A 126 3.74 -23.78 4.10
C GLY A 126 3.15 -25.01 4.78
N GLN A 127 3.25 -25.11 6.11
CA GLN A 127 2.58 -26.17 6.87
C GLN A 127 1.06 -26.07 6.83
N LEU A 128 0.50 -24.86 6.79
CA LEU A 128 -0.94 -24.67 6.64
C LEU A 128 -1.41 -24.89 5.19
N THR A 129 -0.66 -24.39 4.21
CA THR A 129 -1.09 -24.43 2.80
C THR A 129 -0.73 -25.71 2.06
N GLY A 130 0.15 -26.54 2.63
CA GLY A 130 0.76 -27.70 1.96
C GLY A 130 1.69 -27.32 0.79
N LYS A 131 2.11 -26.06 0.68
CA LYS A 131 2.95 -25.54 -0.42
C LYS A 131 4.29 -25.04 0.08
N GLU A 132 5.30 -25.09 -0.78
CA GLU A 132 6.62 -24.51 -0.50
C GLU A 132 6.61 -23.00 -0.84
N HIS A 133 6.53 -22.14 0.16
CA HIS A 133 6.50 -20.68 -0.01
C HIS A 133 7.90 -20.04 -0.02
N GLY A 134 8.10 -19.04 -0.89
CA GLY A 134 9.34 -18.25 -0.95
C GLY A 134 10.54 -18.97 -1.61
N SER A 135 10.27 -20.02 -2.38
CA SER A 135 11.27 -20.71 -3.20
C SER A 135 11.44 -19.98 -4.54
N SER A 136 12.68 -19.69 -4.95
CA SER A 136 13.00 -19.04 -6.24
C SER A 136 12.71 -19.92 -7.46
N SER A 137 12.32 -21.18 -7.26
CA SER A 137 12.03 -22.12 -8.35
C SER A 137 10.63 -21.87 -8.92
N LYS A 138 10.57 -21.21 -10.09
CA LYS A 138 9.34 -20.88 -10.85
C LYS A 138 8.42 -22.07 -11.17
N LYS A 139 8.86 -23.32 -11.02
CA LYS A 139 8.09 -24.53 -11.38
C LYS A 139 7.36 -25.20 -10.20
N LYS A 140 7.65 -24.83 -8.94
CA LYS A 140 7.06 -25.48 -7.74
C LYS A 140 6.80 -24.55 -6.54
N GLY A 141 7.24 -23.29 -6.57
CA GLY A 141 7.09 -22.36 -5.44
C GLY A 141 5.76 -21.61 -5.41
N ALA A 142 5.23 -21.37 -4.21
CA ALA A 142 4.16 -20.41 -3.95
C ALA A 142 4.73 -19.04 -3.55
N PRO A 143 3.95 -17.93 -3.67
CA PRO A 143 4.42 -16.58 -3.33
C PRO A 143 5.03 -16.52 -1.92
N GLY A 144 6.09 -15.75 -1.74
CA GLY A 144 6.72 -15.57 -0.43
C GLY A 144 5.78 -14.88 0.56
N ILE A 145 6.03 -15.04 1.85
CA ILE A 145 5.17 -14.43 2.87
C ILE A 145 5.19 -12.92 2.82
N THR A 146 6.34 -12.31 2.47
CA THR A 146 6.47 -10.86 2.34
C THR A 146 5.53 -10.30 1.28
N SER A 147 5.31 -11.04 0.19
CA SER A 147 4.35 -10.72 -0.88
C SER A 147 2.90 -11.02 -0.54
N LEU A 148 2.62 -11.57 0.65
CA LEU A 148 1.26 -11.89 1.08
C LEU A 148 0.81 -11.04 2.27
N GLN A 149 1.65 -10.11 2.72
CA GLN A 149 1.37 -9.24 3.86
C GLN A 149 0.20 -8.30 3.58
N GLY A 150 -0.65 -8.11 4.59
CA GLY A 150 -1.89 -7.30 4.53
C GLY A 150 -3.05 -7.97 3.78
N LYS A 151 -2.83 -9.15 3.21
CA LYS A 151 -3.88 -9.96 2.57
C LYS A 151 -4.44 -10.99 3.54
N THR A 152 -5.63 -11.46 3.23
CA THR A 152 -6.18 -12.67 3.83
C THR A 152 -6.24 -13.78 2.80
N MET A 153 -6.15 -15.01 3.27
CA MET A 153 -6.29 -16.19 2.43
C MET A 153 -7.09 -17.25 3.16
N ARG A 154 -8.01 -17.90 2.45
CA ARG A 154 -8.80 -18.99 3.00
C ARG A 154 -8.12 -20.32 2.71
N VAL A 155 -7.86 -21.09 3.75
CA VAL A 155 -7.30 -22.45 3.66
C VAL A 155 -8.14 -23.33 4.56
N ASP A 156 -8.81 -24.31 3.96
CA ASP A 156 -9.83 -25.12 4.62
C ASP A 156 -10.87 -24.20 5.32
N ASP A 157 -11.03 -24.35 6.63
CA ASP A 157 -11.96 -23.58 7.45
C ASP A 157 -11.33 -22.30 8.04
N TYR A 158 -10.04 -22.04 7.78
CA TYR A 158 -9.28 -20.96 8.38
C TYR A 158 -9.17 -19.74 7.48
N ILE A 159 -9.23 -18.56 8.08
CA ILE A 159 -8.79 -17.30 7.46
C ILE A 159 -7.39 -16.98 7.97
N ILE A 160 -6.42 -17.00 7.06
CA ILE A 160 -5.00 -16.80 7.37
C ILE A 160 -4.61 -15.36 7.06
N PHE A 161 -3.89 -14.73 8.00
CA PHE A 161 -3.25 -13.42 7.89
C PHE A 161 -1.72 -13.61 7.81
N PRO A 162 -1.13 -13.59 6.61
CA PRO A 162 0.31 -13.77 6.45
C PRO A 162 1.08 -12.54 6.91
N MET A 163 2.08 -12.76 7.76
CA MET A 163 2.95 -11.72 8.32
C MET A 163 4.43 -12.10 8.14
N ALA A 164 5.28 -11.13 7.85
CA ALA A 164 6.72 -11.36 7.97
C ALA A 164 7.06 -11.82 9.40
N HIS A 165 8.00 -12.75 9.54
CA HIS A 165 8.37 -13.21 10.87
C HIS A 165 9.03 -12.06 11.66
N PRO A 166 8.67 -11.80 12.93
CA PRO A 166 9.22 -10.65 13.68
C PRO A 166 10.76 -10.64 13.75
N SER A 167 11.38 -11.83 13.80
CA SER A 167 12.86 -11.94 13.76
C SER A 167 13.48 -11.42 12.46
N PHE A 168 12.78 -11.46 11.33
CA PHE A 168 13.24 -10.85 10.09
C PHE A 168 13.29 -9.33 10.20
N ILE A 169 12.29 -8.72 10.86
CA ILE A 169 12.20 -7.28 11.08
C ILE A 169 13.27 -6.81 12.06
N VAL A 170 13.43 -7.52 13.19
CA VAL A 170 14.46 -7.20 14.21
C VAL A 170 15.87 -7.18 13.61
N ARG A 171 16.16 -8.05 12.63
CA ARG A 171 17.47 -8.12 11.96
C ARG A 171 17.77 -6.92 11.06
N GLN A 172 16.77 -6.18 10.59
CA GLN A 172 16.98 -5.03 9.72
C GLN A 172 17.57 -3.81 10.45
N GLY A 173 17.39 -3.72 11.77
CA GLY A 173 17.92 -2.63 12.58
C GLY A 173 19.42 -2.66 12.82
N GLY A 174 20.11 -3.79 12.62
CA GLY A 174 21.52 -3.91 13.00
C GLY A 174 21.74 -3.94 14.52
N VAL A 175 22.99 -3.72 14.97
CA VAL A 175 23.36 -3.75 16.40
C VAL A 175 22.87 -2.48 17.12
N GLU A 176 23.11 -1.32 16.52
CA GLU A 176 22.48 -0.05 16.88
C GLU A 176 21.35 0.22 15.90
N ASP A 177 20.14 0.48 16.42
CA ASP A 177 18.93 0.51 15.61
C ASP A 177 18.96 1.60 14.54
N ASN A 178 19.24 1.20 13.30
CA ASN A 178 19.38 2.12 12.18
C ASN A 178 18.00 2.56 11.62
N LYS A 179 18.00 3.63 10.81
CA LYS A 179 16.78 4.16 10.16
C LYS A 179 16.03 3.12 9.32
N GLY A 180 16.74 2.15 8.73
CA GLY A 180 16.14 1.04 7.99
C GLY A 180 15.33 0.12 8.91
N GLY A 181 15.86 -0.22 10.07
CA GLY A 181 15.14 -0.98 11.10
C GLY A 181 13.93 -0.26 11.64
N GLN A 182 14.02 1.05 11.88
CA GLN A 182 12.90 1.87 12.34
C GLN A 182 11.74 1.83 11.34
N ARG A 183 12.03 2.08 10.05
CA ARG A 183 11.03 1.97 8.96
C ARG A 183 10.45 0.57 8.84
N ALA A 184 11.28 -0.46 8.95
CA ALA A 184 10.83 -1.85 8.88
C ALA A 184 9.86 -2.20 10.01
N ARG A 185 10.12 -1.72 11.24
CA ARG A 185 9.21 -1.91 12.39
C ARG A 185 7.92 -1.14 12.23
N ALA A 186 7.96 0.12 11.80
CA ALA A 186 6.74 0.90 11.59
C ALA A 186 5.87 0.28 10.49
N SER A 187 6.44 -0.11 9.36
CA SER A 187 5.71 -0.82 8.30
C SER A 187 5.13 -2.15 8.79
N TYR A 188 5.87 -2.89 9.63
CA TYR A 188 5.38 -4.11 10.26
C TYR A 188 4.19 -3.85 11.20
N LEU A 189 4.27 -2.84 12.06
CA LEU A 189 3.21 -2.45 12.99
C LEU A 189 1.96 -1.95 12.24
N ALA A 190 2.12 -1.13 11.22
CA ALA A 190 1.00 -0.67 10.40
C ALA A 190 0.29 -1.84 9.70
N THR A 191 1.05 -2.78 9.15
CA THR A 191 0.50 -3.99 8.53
C THR A 191 -0.22 -4.87 9.57
N PHE A 192 0.37 -5.03 10.76
CA PHE A 192 -0.24 -5.79 11.85
C PHE A 192 -1.56 -5.16 12.28
N ASN A 193 -1.58 -3.85 12.53
CA ASN A 193 -2.77 -3.10 12.92
C ASN A 193 -3.86 -3.17 11.86
N ALA A 194 -3.51 -3.04 10.58
CA ALA A 194 -4.45 -3.20 9.47
C ALA A 194 -5.11 -4.59 9.47
N ASN A 195 -4.33 -5.64 9.71
CA ASN A 195 -4.84 -7.00 9.79
C ASN A 195 -5.72 -7.22 11.03
N VAL A 196 -5.39 -6.61 12.16
CA VAL A 196 -6.24 -6.63 13.36
C VAL A 196 -7.57 -5.93 13.11
N GLN A 197 -7.58 -4.76 12.49
CA GLN A 197 -8.81 -4.06 12.13
C GLN A 197 -9.69 -4.91 11.19
N LYS A 198 -9.07 -5.51 10.16
CA LYS A 198 -9.75 -6.43 9.25
C LYS A 198 -10.32 -7.66 9.98
N LEU A 199 -9.60 -8.20 10.96
CA LEU A 199 -10.08 -9.27 11.82
C LEU A 199 -11.33 -8.84 12.60
N ARG A 200 -11.30 -7.68 13.26
CA ARG A 200 -12.44 -7.18 14.06
C ARG A 200 -13.69 -6.96 13.20
N GLN A 201 -13.52 -6.39 12.01
CA GLN A 201 -14.59 -6.26 11.02
C GLN A 201 -15.21 -7.64 10.68
N MET A 202 -14.38 -8.65 10.46
CA MET A 202 -14.83 -10.02 10.19
C MET A 202 -15.48 -10.71 11.39
N GLN A 203 -15.20 -10.29 12.63
CA GLN A 203 -15.83 -10.85 13.83
C GLN A 203 -17.18 -10.20 14.13
N ASN A 204 -17.31 -8.91 13.83
CA ASN A 204 -18.55 -8.17 14.05
C ASN A 204 -19.56 -8.32 12.90
N ASP A 205 -19.21 -9.03 11.82
CA ASP A 205 -19.92 -9.01 10.53
C ASP A 205 -20.21 -7.57 10.04
N GLU A 206 -19.35 -6.63 10.44
CA GLU A 206 -19.44 -5.22 10.10
C GLU A 206 -18.68 -4.98 8.79
N GLU A 207 -19.42 -4.72 7.71
CA GLU A 207 -18.85 -3.99 6.60
C GLU A 207 -18.68 -2.54 7.09
N THR A 208 -17.44 -2.08 7.28
CA THR A 208 -17.25 -0.66 7.59
C THR A 208 -17.74 0.12 6.38
N VAL A 209 -18.51 1.19 6.62
CA VAL A 209 -18.90 2.13 5.56
C VAL A 209 -17.66 2.60 4.79
N ASP A 210 -16.51 2.62 5.48
CA ASP A 210 -15.20 2.95 4.93
C ASP A 210 -14.61 1.88 3.98
N ALA A 211 -14.89 0.58 4.19
CA ALA A 211 -14.46 -0.53 3.33
C ALA A 211 -15.42 -0.83 2.16
N ALA A 212 -16.69 -0.42 2.27
CA ALA A 212 -17.73 -0.74 1.29
C ALA A 212 -17.37 -0.26 -0.13
N GLU A 213 -17.52 -1.11 -1.15
CA GLU A 213 -17.17 -0.75 -2.52
C GLU A 213 -18.03 0.46 -2.99
N PRO A 214 -17.42 1.57 -3.44
CA PRO A 214 -18.15 2.75 -3.88
C PRO A 214 -18.92 2.50 -5.18
N GLU A 215 -20.06 3.17 -5.36
CA GLU A 215 -20.81 3.14 -6.60
C GLU A 215 -20.08 3.96 -7.68
N VAL A 216 -19.49 3.28 -8.67
CA VAL A 216 -18.79 3.95 -9.78
C VAL A 216 -19.73 4.17 -10.98
N LYS A 217 -20.07 5.43 -11.23
CA LYS A 217 -20.98 5.88 -12.30
C LYS A 217 -20.22 6.40 -13.51
N LEU A 218 -20.03 5.53 -14.50
CA LEU A 218 -19.45 5.90 -15.80
C LEU A 218 -20.44 6.70 -16.67
N CYS A 219 -20.08 7.96 -16.96
CA CYS A 219 -20.88 8.89 -17.74
C CYS A 219 -20.67 8.72 -19.26
N LEU A 220 -21.51 7.93 -19.92
CA LEU A 220 -21.40 7.65 -21.36
C LEU A 220 -22.14 8.66 -22.27
N THR A 221 -22.82 9.66 -21.71
CA THR A 221 -23.57 10.68 -22.48
C THR A 221 -23.34 12.07 -21.92
N ALA A 222 -23.46 13.11 -22.76
CA ALA A 222 -23.36 14.51 -22.32
C ALA A 222 -24.35 14.84 -21.19
N ALA A 223 -25.57 14.30 -21.27
CA ALA A 223 -26.59 14.48 -20.23
C ALA A 223 -26.18 13.82 -18.90
N ALA A 224 -25.57 12.63 -18.94
CA ALA A 224 -25.04 11.98 -17.74
C ALA A 224 -23.88 12.78 -17.13
N ALA A 225 -22.92 13.22 -17.94
CA ALA A 225 -21.80 14.05 -17.49
C ALA A 225 -22.27 15.37 -16.88
N SER A 226 -23.23 16.06 -17.52
CA SER A 226 -23.78 17.30 -16.96
C SER A 226 -24.55 17.09 -15.67
N ARG A 227 -25.25 15.96 -15.49
CA ARG A 227 -25.92 15.63 -14.21
C ARG A 227 -24.91 15.33 -13.12
N ALA A 228 -23.85 14.57 -13.44
CA ALA A 228 -22.77 14.27 -12.50
C ALA A 228 -22.11 15.56 -11.98
N LEU A 229 -21.72 16.46 -12.89
CA LEU A 229 -21.10 17.74 -12.52
C LEU A 229 -22.06 18.62 -11.69
N ALA A 230 -23.36 18.66 -12.04
CA ALA A 230 -24.35 19.40 -11.26
C ALA A 230 -24.63 18.80 -9.87
N ASP A 231 -24.46 17.49 -9.71
CA ASP A 231 -24.57 16.84 -8.41
C ASP A 231 -23.35 17.14 -7.53
N LEU A 232 -22.15 17.05 -8.11
CA LEU A 232 -20.89 17.40 -7.45
C LEU A 232 -20.83 18.87 -7.03
N GLU A 233 -21.47 19.79 -7.76
CA GLU A 233 -21.56 21.21 -7.41
C GLU A 233 -22.18 21.44 -6.01
N LYS A 234 -23.02 20.52 -5.53
CA LYS A 234 -23.63 20.59 -4.19
C LYS A 234 -22.67 20.21 -3.06
N SER A 235 -21.51 19.64 -3.40
CA SER A 235 -20.50 19.22 -2.43
C SER A 235 -19.52 20.36 -2.20
N ASP A 236 -19.20 20.65 -0.93
CA ASP A 236 -18.17 21.64 -0.59
C ASP A 236 -16.75 21.13 -0.87
N VAL A 237 -16.58 19.81 -0.81
CA VAL A 237 -15.31 19.11 -0.96
C VAL A 237 -15.45 18.03 -2.04
N ILE A 238 -14.50 17.99 -2.97
CA ILE A 238 -14.48 17.02 -4.08
C ILE A 238 -13.12 16.33 -4.12
N ALA A 239 -13.12 15.00 -4.00
CA ALA A 239 -11.95 14.21 -4.36
C ALA A 239 -11.90 13.99 -5.87
N PHE A 240 -10.71 14.07 -6.45
CA PHE A 240 -10.49 13.83 -7.86
C PHE A 240 -9.26 12.96 -8.10
N ASP A 241 -9.29 12.22 -9.21
CA ASP A 241 -8.20 11.38 -9.70
C ASP A 241 -8.25 11.33 -11.24
N LEU A 242 -7.09 11.26 -11.87
CA LEU A 242 -6.95 11.29 -13.33
C LEU A 242 -6.26 10.03 -13.86
N GLU A 243 -6.79 9.53 -14.98
CA GLU A 243 -6.09 8.50 -15.76
C GLU A 243 -5.62 9.07 -17.08
N THR A 244 -4.35 8.84 -17.37
CA THR A 244 -3.62 9.50 -18.46
C THR A 244 -2.96 8.46 -19.36
N GLN A 245 -2.73 8.82 -20.61
CA GLN A 245 -2.03 7.93 -21.56
C GLN A 245 -0.58 7.65 -21.13
N GLY A 246 0.01 8.50 -20.31
CA GLY A 246 1.36 8.30 -19.80
C GLY A 246 1.64 9.18 -18.60
N LEU A 247 2.92 9.32 -18.25
CA LEU A 247 3.33 9.97 -17.02
C LEU A 247 3.52 11.48 -17.18
N TRP A 248 3.74 11.99 -18.40
CA TRP A 248 4.18 13.36 -18.60
C TRP A 248 3.29 14.08 -19.61
N PRO A 249 2.58 15.16 -19.24
CA PRO A 249 1.64 15.85 -20.14
C PRO A 249 2.29 16.46 -21.39
N GLU A 250 3.60 16.77 -21.35
CA GLU A 250 4.34 17.28 -22.51
C GLU A 250 4.64 16.20 -23.55
N LYS A 251 4.82 14.96 -23.09
CA LYS A 251 5.10 13.80 -23.94
C LYS A 251 3.82 13.11 -24.40
N ASP A 252 2.91 12.94 -23.45
CA ASP A 252 1.72 12.12 -23.55
C ASP A 252 0.52 13.02 -23.79
N LYS A 253 -0.22 12.79 -24.87
CA LYS A 253 -1.15 13.82 -25.38
C LYS A 253 -2.52 13.80 -24.70
N ARG A 254 -2.90 12.69 -24.07
CA ARG A 254 -4.29 12.41 -23.72
C ARG A 254 -4.50 12.23 -22.22
N LEU A 255 -5.37 13.07 -21.67
CA LEU A 255 -6.03 12.84 -20.41
C LEU A 255 -7.27 11.97 -20.70
N HIS A 256 -7.22 10.69 -20.34
CA HIS A 256 -8.23 9.73 -20.77
C HIS A 256 -9.54 9.88 -20.01
N ILE A 257 -9.52 9.79 -18.68
CA ILE A 257 -10.70 9.91 -17.83
C ILE A 257 -10.43 10.81 -16.64
N VAL A 258 -11.48 11.42 -16.11
CA VAL A 258 -11.49 12.12 -14.81
C VAL A 258 -12.49 11.44 -13.90
N CYS A 259 -12.09 11.19 -12.66
CA CYS A 259 -12.86 10.52 -11.62
C CYS A 259 -13.11 11.51 -10.48
N LEU A 260 -14.34 11.61 -10.00
CA LEU A 260 -14.75 12.63 -9.02
C LEU A 260 -15.69 12.05 -7.97
N SER A 261 -15.46 12.35 -6.69
CA SER A 261 -16.34 11.94 -5.59
C SER A 261 -16.53 13.07 -4.58
N GLY A 262 -17.78 13.36 -4.23
CA GLY A 262 -18.12 14.37 -3.22
C GLY A 262 -18.41 13.80 -1.82
N ASP A 263 -18.60 12.49 -1.70
CA ASP A 263 -19.08 11.84 -0.47
C ASP A 263 -18.35 10.52 -0.14
N GLY A 264 -17.41 10.09 -0.98
CA GLY A 264 -16.72 8.80 -0.87
C GLY A 264 -17.62 7.58 -1.11
N LYS A 265 -18.93 7.71 -1.30
CA LYS A 265 -19.86 6.61 -1.54
C LYS A 265 -20.13 6.42 -3.03
N THR A 266 -20.22 7.53 -3.77
CA THR A 266 -20.41 7.55 -5.21
C THR A 266 -19.20 8.21 -5.87
N SER A 267 -18.72 7.63 -6.97
CA SER A 267 -17.77 8.28 -7.86
C SER A 267 -18.36 8.44 -9.26
N TYR A 268 -18.22 9.62 -9.83
CA TYR A 268 -18.59 9.91 -11.20
C TYR A 268 -17.34 9.89 -12.08
N VAL A 269 -17.41 9.13 -13.17
CA VAL A 269 -16.29 9.00 -14.12
C VAL A 269 -16.70 9.56 -15.46
N ILE A 270 -15.95 10.53 -15.97
CA ILE A 270 -16.21 11.19 -17.25
C ILE A 270 -15.06 10.84 -18.22
N PRO A 271 -15.34 10.13 -19.34
CA PRO A 271 -14.33 9.78 -20.31
C PRO A 271 -14.02 10.96 -21.23
N LEU A 272 -12.87 11.60 -21.06
CA LEU A 272 -12.48 12.80 -21.80
C LEU A 272 -11.86 12.45 -23.16
N GLN A 273 -10.70 11.81 -23.17
CA GLN A 273 -9.94 11.52 -24.40
C GLN A 273 -9.60 10.04 -24.58
N HIS A 274 -10.27 9.15 -23.84
CA HIS A 274 -10.15 7.71 -24.02
C HIS A 274 -10.59 7.29 -25.45
N PRO A 275 -9.98 6.26 -26.07
CA PRO A 275 -10.39 5.79 -27.40
C PRO A 275 -11.89 5.45 -27.50
N GLU A 276 -12.42 4.82 -26.45
CA GLU A 276 -13.84 4.46 -26.33
C GLU A 276 -14.74 5.63 -25.87
N THR A 277 -14.22 6.87 -25.74
CA THR A 277 -15.05 8.03 -25.38
C THR A 277 -16.20 8.19 -26.39
N PRO A 278 -17.47 8.19 -25.93
CA PRO A 278 -18.63 8.31 -26.81
C PRO A 278 -18.68 9.64 -27.56
N LYS A 279 -19.26 9.62 -28.77
CA LYS A 279 -19.42 10.81 -29.62
C LYS A 279 -20.16 11.95 -28.89
N SER A 280 -21.22 11.62 -28.16
CA SER A 280 -21.98 12.61 -27.37
C SER A 280 -21.11 13.37 -26.37
N ILE A 281 -20.12 12.71 -25.75
CA ILE A 281 -19.18 13.37 -24.83
C ILE A 281 -18.18 14.23 -25.62
N LYS A 282 -17.66 13.73 -26.75
CA LYS A 282 -16.74 14.48 -27.62
C LYS A 282 -17.38 15.79 -28.10
N ASP A 283 -18.64 15.73 -28.53
CA ASP A 283 -19.39 16.87 -29.02
C ASP A 283 -19.65 17.91 -27.90
N ALA A 284 -19.82 17.46 -26.65
CA ALA A 284 -20.06 18.31 -25.48
C ALA A 284 -18.78 18.74 -24.73
N MET A 285 -17.59 18.39 -25.24
CA MET A 285 -16.32 18.58 -24.54
C MET A 285 -16.06 20.02 -24.06
N PRO A 286 -16.37 21.09 -24.84
CA PRO A 286 -16.15 22.46 -24.38
C PRO A 286 -16.92 22.77 -23.09
N SER A 287 -18.21 22.44 -23.02
CA SER A 287 -19.04 22.69 -21.84
C SER A 287 -18.66 21.80 -20.66
N ILE A 288 -18.23 20.56 -20.91
CA ILE A 288 -17.71 19.66 -19.87
C ILE A 288 -16.45 20.25 -19.25
N ARG A 289 -15.49 20.73 -20.08
CA ARG A 289 -14.25 21.33 -19.60
C ARG A 289 -14.49 22.60 -18.79
N GLU A 290 -15.40 23.45 -19.25
CA GLU A 290 -15.77 24.68 -18.54
C GLU A 290 -16.32 24.36 -17.14
N LYS A 291 -17.30 23.46 -17.03
CA LYS A 291 -17.89 23.07 -15.74
C LYS A 291 -16.93 22.32 -14.84
N LEU A 292 -16.11 21.43 -15.40
CA LEU A 292 -15.09 20.70 -14.66
C LEU A 292 -14.03 21.68 -14.11
N GLY A 293 -13.57 22.62 -14.94
CA GLY A 293 -12.65 23.66 -14.54
C GLY A 293 -13.21 24.49 -13.40
N HIS A 294 -14.46 24.96 -13.53
CA HIS A 294 -15.17 25.68 -12.46
C HIS A 294 -15.22 24.90 -11.14
N LEU A 295 -15.60 23.62 -11.17
CA LEU A 295 -15.62 22.79 -9.95
C LEU A 295 -14.24 22.67 -9.31
N LEU A 296 -13.22 22.36 -10.11
CA LEU A 296 -11.86 22.13 -9.61
C LEU A 296 -11.16 23.41 -9.11
N THR A 297 -11.64 24.60 -9.51
CA THR A 297 -11.08 25.88 -9.05
C THR A 297 -11.88 26.53 -7.92
N THR A 298 -13.17 26.21 -7.77
CA THR A 298 -14.04 26.86 -6.78
C THR A 298 -14.34 25.99 -5.55
N LYS A 299 -14.21 24.67 -5.65
CA LYS A 299 -14.43 23.76 -4.52
C LYS A 299 -13.11 23.43 -3.82
N LYS A 300 -13.21 22.94 -2.57
CA LYS A 300 -12.07 22.36 -1.87
C LYS A 300 -11.78 21.00 -2.47
N THR A 301 -10.56 20.77 -2.94
CA THR A 301 -10.25 19.57 -3.70
C THR A 301 -9.32 18.62 -2.93
N ILE A 302 -9.56 17.32 -3.08
CA ILE A 302 -8.77 16.25 -2.45
C ILE A 302 -8.14 15.42 -3.55
N ALA A 303 -6.86 15.09 -3.42
CA ALA A 303 -6.21 14.13 -4.29
C ALA A 303 -5.25 13.24 -3.50
N HIS A 304 -4.71 12.22 -4.16
CA HIS A 304 -3.64 11.40 -3.63
C HIS A 304 -2.41 11.58 -4.52
N ARG A 305 -1.36 12.24 -4.02
CA ARG A 305 -0.23 12.70 -4.85
C ARG A 305 -0.67 13.71 -5.92
N ALA A 306 -1.37 14.75 -5.47
CA ALA A 306 -2.00 15.79 -6.26
C ALA A 306 -1.10 16.41 -7.33
N GLN A 307 0.20 16.55 -7.05
CA GLN A 307 1.18 17.12 -7.97
C GLN A 307 1.10 16.49 -9.37
N PHE A 308 0.88 15.17 -9.46
CA PHE A 308 0.74 14.50 -10.76
C PHE A 308 -0.48 15.00 -11.53
N ASP A 309 -1.65 15.00 -10.89
CA ASP A 309 -2.90 15.41 -11.50
C ASP A 309 -2.92 16.90 -11.85
N LEU A 310 -2.34 17.74 -10.98
CA LEU A 310 -2.24 19.18 -11.17
C LEU A 310 -1.38 19.52 -12.39
N LEU A 311 -0.28 18.82 -12.64
CA LEU A 311 0.53 19.00 -13.86
C LEU A 311 -0.32 18.75 -15.12
N TRP A 312 -1.11 17.66 -15.12
CA TRP A 312 -1.99 17.32 -16.23
C TRP A 312 -3.12 18.34 -16.43
N LEU A 313 -3.76 18.80 -15.36
CA LEU A 313 -4.83 19.78 -15.42
C LEU A 313 -4.32 21.14 -15.92
N ARG A 314 -3.15 21.59 -15.43
CA ARG A 314 -2.51 22.83 -15.87
C ARG A 314 -2.12 22.79 -17.34
N ALA A 315 -1.57 21.67 -17.81
CA ALA A 315 -1.28 21.45 -19.23
C ALA A 315 -2.55 21.43 -20.11
N LYS A 316 -3.74 21.24 -19.52
CA LYS A 316 -5.05 21.38 -20.20
C LYS A 316 -5.73 22.72 -19.94
N GLY A 317 -5.05 23.69 -19.33
CA GLY A 317 -5.54 25.04 -19.08
C GLY A 317 -6.38 25.20 -17.81
N VAL A 318 -6.47 24.18 -16.95
CA VAL A 318 -7.19 24.24 -15.67
C VAL A 318 -6.22 24.60 -14.56
N ARG A 319 -6.21 25.88 -14.17
CA ARG A 319 -5.38 26.38 -13.07
C ARG A 319 -6.06 26.14 -11.72
N CYS A 320 -5.90 24.93 -11.20
CA CYS A 320 -6.41 24.53 -9.89
C CYS A 320 -5.27 24.27 -8.89
N LYS A 321 -5.64 24.26 -7.60
CA LYS A 321 -4.82 23.81 -6.47
C LYS A 321 -5.49 22.61 -5.81
N ALA A 322 -4.71 21.81 -5.08
CA ALA A 322 -5.26 20.78 -4.21
C ALA A 322 -5.36 21.30 -2.78
N SER A 323 -6.55 21.25 -2.19
CA SER A 323 -6.75 21.62 -0.79
C SER A 323 -6.18 20.58 0.15
N PHE A 324 -6.26 19.29 -0.17
CA PHE A 324 -5.81 18.22 0.72
C PHE A 324 -5.17 17.07 -0.08
N ASP A 325 -3.96 16.66 0.30
CA ASP A 325 -3.30 15.49 -0.29
C ASP A 325 -3.14 14.35 0.73
N THR A 326 -3.85 13.25 0.48
CA THR A 326 -3.87 12.09 1.40
C THR A 326 -2.53 11.35 1.49
N LYS A 327 -1.68 11.43 0.47
CA LYS A 327 -0.33 10.85 0.53
C LYS A 327 0.52 11.60 1.55
N TYR A 328 0.52 12.93 1.49
CA TYR A 328 1.32 13.76 2.37
C TYR A 328 0.71 13.86 3.77
N ALA A 329 -0.62 13.86 3.91
CA ALA A 329 -1.28 13.75 5.21
C ALA A 329 -0.84 12.47 5.94
N GLY A 330 -0.87 11.32 5.26
CA GLY A 330 -0.37 10.06 5.82
C GLY A 330 1.11 10.13 6.21
N HIS A 331 1.94 10.83 5.42
CA HIS A 331 3.36 11.04 5.74
C HIS A 331 3.58 11.91 6.98
N ILE A 332 2.80 12.97 7.15
CA ILE A 332 2.93 13.88 8.30
C ILE A 332 2.43 13.21 9.58
N LEU A 333 1.40 12.38 9.50
CA LEU A 333 0.88 11.61 10.62
C LEU A 333 1.87 10.52 11.06
N ASP A 334 2.45 9.78 10.11
CA ASP A 334 3.54 8.84 10.37
C ASP A 334 4.44 8.70 9.14
N GLU A 335 5.64 9.25 9.24
CA GLU A 335 6.64 9.22 8.17
C GLU A 335 7.26 7.84 7.91
N ASN A 336 7.00 6.87 8.81
CA ASN A 336 7.59 5.54 8.76
C ASN A 336 6.69 4.48 8.12
N VAL A 337 5.46 4.83 7.73
CA VAL A 337 4.51 3.90 7.08
C VAL A 337 4.40 4.15 5.57
N PRO A 338 4.00 3.14 4.77
CA PRO A 338 3.76 3.32 3.34
C PRO A 338 2.67 4.37 3.08
N THR A 339 2.97 5.37 2.25
CA THR A 339 2.05 6.49 1.97
C THR A 339 1.33 6.37 0.63
N LYS A 340 1.60 5.33 -0.15
CA LYS A 340 0.85 5.04 -1.39
C LYS A 340 -0.61 4.72 -1.10
N LEU A 341 -1.48 4.99 -2.06
CA LEU A 341 -2.91 4.76 -1.92
C LEU A 341 -3.22 3.27 -1.70
N LYS A 342 -2.66 2.43 -2.57
CA LYS A 342 -2.90 0.98 -2.61
C LYS A 342 -1.68 0.19 -3.09
N ALA A 343 -1.69 -1.12 -2.88
CA ALA A 343 -0.70 -2.03 -3.46
C ALA A 343 -0.83 -2.10 -5.00
N ARG A 344 0.28 -2.00 -5.72
CA ARG A 344 0.29 -2.03 -7.21
C ARG A 344 0.39 -3.43 -7.80
N SER A 345 0.89 -4.38 -7.03
CA SER A 345 0.93 -5.79 -7.41
C SER A 345 0.62 -6.64 -6.19
N PRO A 346 0.31 -7.93 -6.38
CA PRO A 346 0.10 -8.84 -5.29
C PRO A 346 1.26 -8.85 -4.28
N GLU A 347 2.49 -8.63 -4.71
CA GLU A 347 3.70 -8.70 -3.88
C GLU A 347 4.06 -7.41 -3.15
N ASP A 348 3.36 -6.33 -3.45
CA ASP A 348 3.64 -5.00 -2.94
C ASP A 348 3.09 -4.82 -1.51
N VAL A 349 3.73 -3.97 -0.69
CA VAL A 349 3.24 -3.71 0.68
C VAL A 349 1.84 -3.07 0.64
N PRO A 350 1.01 -3.20 1.69
CA PRO A 350 -0.27 -2.51 1.74
C PRO A 350 -0.13 -0.99 1.55
N GLY A 351 -1.11 -0.37 0.90
CA GLY A 351 -1.27 1.08 0.87
C GLY A 351 -2.23 1.56 1.96
N GLN A 352 -2.49 2.86 1.97
CA GLN A 352 -3.34 3.50 2.96
C GLN A 352 -4.78 2.98 2.93
N VAL A 353 -5.30 2.64 1.75
CA VAL A 353 -6.66 2.11 1.60
C VAL A 353 -6.81 0.75 2.28
N GLU A 354 -5.85 -0.16 2.09
CA GLU A 354 -5.86 -1.45 2.78
C GLU A 354 -5.60 -1.29 4.28
N MET A 355 -4.69 -0.37 4.65
CA MET A 355 -4.28 -0.20 6.04
C MET A 355 -5.35 0.46 6.90
N TYR A 356 -6.03 1.47 6.36
CA TYR A 356 -6.90 2.35 7.16
C TYR A 356 -8.38 2.21 6.84
N LEU A 357 -8.74 1.83 5.61
CA LEU A 357 -10.14 1.60 5.24
C LEU A 357 -10.51 0.11 5.29
N GLY A 358 -9.53 -0.80 5.36
CA GLY A 358 -9.77 -2.25 5.43
C GLY A 358 -10.10 -2.90 4.07
N VAL A 359 -10.09 -2.13 2.98
CA VAL A 359 -10.37 -2.62 1.63
C VAL A 359 -9.28 -3.64 1.22
N PRO A 360 -9.63 -4.82 0.70
CA PRO A 360 -8.63 -5.77 0.19
C PRO A 360 -7.87 -5.21 -1.02
N SER A 361 -6.59 -5.60 -1.17
CA SER A 361 -5.65 -5.15 -2.22
C SER A 361 -5.98 -5.61 -3.66
N GLY A 362 -7.25 -5.86 -3.98
CA GLY A 362 -7.69 -6.61 -5.17
C GLY A 362 -8.29 -5.78 -6.30
N TYR A 363 -8.50 -4.47 -6.14
CA TYR A 363 -9.11 -3.62 -7.17
C TYR A 363 -8.09 -2.90 -8.08
N SER A 364 -6.80 -3.17 -7.92
CA SER A 364 -5.73 -2.57 -8.72
C SER A 364 -5.67 -3.16 -10.13
N LEU A 365 -5.48 -2.30 -11.13
CA LEU A 365 -5.08 -2.68 -12.49
C LEU A 365 -3.54 -2.79 -12.57
N ASP A 366 -3.03 -3.65 -13.46
CA ASP A 366 -1.59 -3.70 -13.76
C ASP A 366 -1.18 -2.48 -14.58
N MET A 367 -0.67 -1.47 -13.89
CA MET A 367 -0.23 -0.20 -14.47
C MET A 367 1.27 -0.19 -14.78
N SER A 368 1.92 -1.35 -14.88
CA SER A 368 3.39 -1.46 -15.10
C SER A 368 3.88 -0.82 -16.39
N GLN A 369 3.04 -0.73 -17.41
CA GLN A 369 3.37 -0.07 -18.68
C GLN A 369 3.07 1.43 -18.70
N ALA A 370 2.45 1.96 -17.64
CA ALA A 370 2.04 3.36 -17.48
C ALA A 370 1.18 3.94 -18.63
N ASP A 371 0.73 3.12 -19.58
CA ASP A 371 -0.18 3.50 -20.65
C ASP A 371 -1.58 2.95 -20.37
N THR A 372 -2.50 3.84 -19.98
CA THR A 372 -3.89 3.45 -19.71
C THR A 372 -4.69 3.12 -20.97
N HIS A 373 -4.16 3.40 -22.16
CA HIS A 373 -4.81 3.07 -23.43
C HIS A 373 -5.06 1.57 -23.61
N ILE A 374 -4.31 0.73 -22.91
CA ILE A 374 -4.41 -0.73 -22.99
C ILE A 374 -5.65 -1.29 -22.27
N TRP A 375 -6.27 -0.50 -21.38
CA TRP A 375 -7.35 -0.96 -20.52
C TRP A 375 -8.72 -0.58 -21.12
N PRO A 376 -9.70 -1.51 -21.11
CA PRO A 376 -11.07 -1.18 -21.48
C PRO A 376 -11.64 -0.05 -20.61
N LEU A 377 -12.40 0.86 -21.21
CA LEU A 377 -12.90 2.06 -20.53
C LEU A 377 -13.63 1.73 -19.22
N ARG A 378 -14.45 0.66 -19.21
CA ARG A 378 -15.21 0.24 -18.03
C ARG A 378 -14.30 -0.21 -16.89
N GLU A 379 -13.21 -0.92 -17.19
CA GLU A 379 -12.24 -1.39 -16.19
C GLU A 379 -11.44 -0.23 -15.64
N LEU A 380 -10.92 0.63 -16.52
CA LEU A 380 -10.20 1.85 -16.13
C LEU A 380 -11.09 2.78 -15.29
N SER A 381 -12.37 2.91 -15.66
CA SER A 381 -13.33 3.71 -14.90
C SER A 381 -13.59 3.14 -13.52
N LYS A 382 -13.70 1.81 -13.38
CA LYS A 382 -13.88 1.17 -12.07
C LYS A 382 -12.67 1.45 -11.18
N TYR A 383 -11.47 1.28 -11.72
CA TYR A 383 -10.21 1.54 -11.03
C TYR A 383 -10.09 2.99 -10.53
N GLY A 384 -10.13 3.98 -11.44
CA GLY A 384 -9.96 5.39 -11.06
C GLY A 384 -11.14 5.94 -10.24
N GLY A 385 -12.35 5.42 -10.49
CA GLY A 385 -13.54 5.77 -9.69
C GLY A 385 -13.41 5.35 -8.22
N MET A 386 -12.84 4.17 -7.97
CA MET A 386 -12.52 3.70 -6.62
C MET A 386 -11.42 4.55 -5.97
N ASP A 387 -10.39 4.95 -6.73
CA ASP A 387 -9.31 5.80 -6.22
C ASP A 387 -9.81 7.16 -5.72
N ALA A 388 -10.66 7.84 -6.49
CA ALA A 388 -11.25 9.11 -6.08
C ALA A 388 -12.11 8.95 -4.81
N ALA A 389 -12.96 7.92 -4.76
CA ALA A 389 -13.85 7.68 -3.61
C ALA A 389 -13.09 7.32 -2.33
N TYR A 390 -12.10 6.43 -2.41
CA TYR A 390 -11.29 6.07 -1.23
C TYR A 390 -10.36 7.19 -0.79
N THR A 391 -9.86 8.00 -1.72
CA THR A 391 -9.13 9.23 -1.39
C THR A 391 -9.98 10.19 -0.56
N TRP A 392 -11.27 10.34 -0.91
CA TRP A 392 -12.22 11.11 -0.10
C TRP A 392 -12.34 10.56 1.33
N ARG A 393 -12.52 9.23 1.48
CA ARG A 393 -12.66 8.57 2.79
C ARG A 393 -11.38 8.67 3.63
N LEU A 394 -10.21 8.51 3.01
CA LEU A 394 -8.92 8.65 3.66
C LEU A 394 -8.74 10.05 4.25
N ARG A 395 -9.22 11.11 3.58
CA ARG A 395 -9.19 12.46 4.16
C ARG A 395 -9.92 12.49 5.51
N ILE A 396 -11.14 11.96 5.58
CA ILE A 396 -11.92 11.95 6.84
C ILE A 396 -11.14 11.19 7.94
N ARG A 397 -10.53 10.07 7.59
CA ARG A 397 -9.71 9.28 8.51
C ARG A 397 -8.46 10.03 8.98
N HIS A 398 -7.81 10.81 8.11
CA HIS A 398 -6.62 11.59 8.46
C HIS A 398 -6.96 12.80 9.31
N LEU A 399 -8.06 13.49 9.01
CA LEU A 399 -8.54 14.60 9.83
C LEU A 399 -8.80 14.18 11.27
N ARG A 400 -9.42 13.00 11.47
CA ARG A 400 -9.61 12.43 12.82
C ARG A 400 -8.32 12.16 13.59
N GLU A 401 -7.19 11.93 12.92
CA GLU A 401 -5.89 11.81 13.62
C GLU A 401 -5.23 13.15 13.83
N PHE A 402 -5.35 14.07 12.87
CA PHE A 402 -4.92 15.44 13.04
C PHE A 402 -5.62 16.14 14.21
N ASP A 403 -6.88 15.80 14.49
CA ASP A 403 -7.60 16.27 15.68
C ASP A 403 -6.92 15.84 16.99
N LYS A 404 -6.29 14.66 17.00
CA LYS A 404 -5.51 14.16 18.15
C LYS A 404 -4.14 14.82 18.24
N GLU A 405 -3.60 15.27 17.11
CA GLU A 405 -2.27 15.87 16.97
C GLU A 405 -2.30 17.26 16.29
N PRO A 406 -2.87 18.32 16.91
CA PRO A 406 -3.11 19.61 16.25
C PRO A 406 -1.84 20.32 15.75
N ARG A 407 -0.68 19.98 16.31
CA ARG A 407 0.61 20.51 15.83
C ARG A 407 0.98 19.95 14.46
N LEU A 408 0.69 18.67 14.22
CA LEU A 408 0.90 18.03 12.93
C LEU A 408 -0.04 18.60 11.87
N LEU A 409 -1.27 18.94 12.25
CA LEU A 409 -2.19 19.62 11.35
C LEU A 409 -1.64 20.97 10.87
N LYS A 410 -1.08 21.78 11.78
CA LYS A 410 -0.45 23.06 11.42
C LYS A 410 0.73 22.88 10.47
N LEU A 411 1.56 21.85 10.70
CA LEU A 411 2.66 21.53 9.80
C LEU A 411 2.14 21.14 8.41
N PHE A 412 1.10 20.29 8.36
CA PHE A 412 0.47 19.86 7.12
C PHE A 412 -0.15 21.05 6.35
N ALA A 413 -0.97 21.86 7.01
CA ALA A 413 -1.70 22.98 6.43
C ALA A 413 -0.78 24.12 5.98
N ASN A 414 0.16 24.53 6.85
CA ASN A 414 0.90 25.79 6.65
C ASN A 414 2.27 25.58 6.01
N VAL A 415 2.72 24.34 5.87
CA VAL A 415 4.03 24.04 5.26
C VAL A 415 3.86 23.01 4.14
N THR A 416 3.26 21.86 4.42
CA THR A 416 3.24 20.76 3.46
C THR A 416 2.36 21.05 2.23
N MET A 417 1.11 21.48 2.42
CA MET A 417 0.23 21.79 1.28
C MET A 417 0.71 22.99 0.43
N PRO A 418 1.19 24.12 1.01
CA PRO A 418 1.85 25.18 0.25
C PRO A 418 3.07 24.68 -0.53
N ALA A 419 3.86 23.78 0.06
CA ALA A 419 5.01 23.19 -0.61
C ALA A 419 4.59 22.31 -1.80
N VAL A 420 3.49 21.56 -1.71
CA VAL A 420 2.95 20.77 -2.84
C VAL A 420 2.65 21.67 -4.02
N GLU A 421 2.00 22.82 -3.80
CA GLU A 421 1.75 23.81 -4.85
C GLU A 421 3.05 24.36 -5.43
N LEU A 422 3.96 24.82 -4.57
CA LEU A 422 5.25 25.37 -4.98
C LEU A 422 6.04 24.37 -5.84
N PHE A 423 6.16 23.12 -5.40
CA PHE A 423 6.87 22.09 -6.14
C PHE A 423 6.16 21.71 -7.44
N THR A 424 4.83 21.79 -7.50
CA THR A 424 4.09 21.63 -8.75
C THR A 424 4.43 22.74 -9.75
N GLN A 425 4.54 24.00 -9.29
CA GLN A 425 4.95 25.11 -10.14
C GLN A 425 6.40 24.96 -10.62
N ILE A 426 7.32 24.59 -9.72
CA ILE A 426 8.73 24.33 -10.07
C ILE A 426 8.82 23.24 -11.14
N GLU A 427 8.10 22.12 -10.97
CA GLU A 427 8.09 21.04 -11.96
C GLU A 427 7.44 21.47 -13.29
N THR A 428 6.43 22.32 -13.26
CA THR A 428 5.80 22.83 -14.49
C THR A 428 6.73 23.77 -15.26
N ASN A 429 7.50 24.61 -14.55
CA ASN A 429 8.42 25.56 -15.17
C ASN A 429 9.66 24.86 -15.76
N GLY A 430 10.09 23.76 -15.14
CA GLY A 430 11.28 23.04 -15.54
C GLY A 430 12.56 23.87 -15.33
N ILE A 431 13.62 23.47 -16.04
CA ILE A 431 14.90 24.18 -16.06
C ILE A 431 15.42 24.22 -17.50
N GLU A 432 15.86 25.40 -17.94
CA GLU A 432 16.53 25.54 -19.24
C GLU A 432 17.89 24.85 -19.19
N VAL A 433 18.18 24.05 -20.21
CA VAL A 433 19.42 23.29 -20.32
C VAL A 433 20.10 23.64 -21.65
N ASP A 434 21.34 24.11 -21.57
CA ASP A 434 22.19 24.30 -22.74
C ASP A 434 22.72 22.94 -23.24
N TRP A 435 22.01 22.38 -24.22
CA TRP A 435 22.32 21.09 -24.81
C TRP A 435 23.65 21.08 -25.56
N ASP A 436 24.02 22.19 -26.21
CA ASP A 436 25.28 22.30 -26.93
C ASP A 436 26.45 22.28 -25.96
N TYR A 437 26.36 23.02 -24.85
CA TYR A 437 27.34 22.97 -23.78
C TYR A 437 27.43 21.57 -23.16
N LEU A 438 26.31 20.92 -22.83
CA LEU A 438 26.32 19.55 -22.33
C LEU A 438 26.98 18.59 -23.34
N ASP A 439 26.66 18.70 -24.63
CA ASP A 439 27.25 17.86 -25.66
C ASP A 439 28.76 18.08 -25.75
N THR A 440 29.23 19.34 -25.68
CA THR A 440 30.68 19.60 -25.61
C THR A 440 31.31 18.95 -24.37
N LEU A 441 30.64 18.98 -23.22
CA LEU A 441 31.15 18.43 -21.97
C LEU A 441 31.27 16.90 -22.01
N PHE A 442 30.33 16.23 -22.70
CA PHE A 442 30.29 14.77 -22.83
C PHE A 442 31.08 14.23 -24.03
N ASN A 443 31.17 14.98 -25.14
CA ASN A 443 31.77 14.54 -26.41
C ASN A 443 33.11 15.20 -26.76
N ASP A 444 33.66 16.11 -25.94
CA ASP A 444 34.99 16.66 -26.16
C ASP A 444 36.07 15.57 -26.08
N LYS A 445 36.53 15.15 -27.26
CA LYS A 445 37.60 14.15 -27.46
C LYS A 445 38.94 14.56 -26.85
N LYS A 446 39.14 15.83 -26.48
CA LYS A 446 40.40 16.33 -25.88
C LYS A 446 40.50 16.06 -24.38
N LYS A 447 39.40 15.80 -23.68
CA LYS A 447 39.42 15.31 -22.29
C LYS A 447 39.46 13.79 -22.31
N GLY A 448 40.69 13.25 -22.34
CA GLY A 448 40.97 11.82 -22.45
C GLY A 448 40.08 10.95 -21.53
N LYS A 449 39.51 9.90 -22.14
CA LYS A 449 38.50 8.98 -21.58
C LYS A 449 37.21 9.67 -21.15
N CYS A 450 36.27 9.77 -22.09
CA CYS A 450 34.85 9.76 -21.77
C CYS A 450 34.62 8.51 -20.88
N ASP A 451 34.42 8.72 -19.58
CA ASP A 451 34.19 7.63 -18.63
C ASP A 451 32.99 6.83 -19.17
N LYS A 452 33.16 5.53 -19.39
CA LYS A 452 32.08 4.66 -19.90
C LYS A 452 30.82 4.79 -19.04
N ARG A 453 30.99 5.13 -17.76
CA ARG A 453 29.89 5.44 -16.83
C ARG A 453 29.18 6.74 -17.19
N LEU A 454 29.92 7.79 -17.55
CA LEU A 454 29.37 9.08 -17.98
C LEU A 454 28.62 8.95 -19.31
N LYS A 455 29.21 8.27 -20.30
CA LYS A 455 28.51 7.97 -21.56
C LYS A 455 27.22 7.16 -21.33
N LYS A 456 27.27 6.15 -20.46
CA LYS A 456 26.07 5.38 -20.09
C LYS A 456 25.03 6.25 -19.38
N ILE A 457 25.44 7.19 -18.53
CA ILE A 457 24.53 8.15 -17.89
C ILE A 457 23.91 9.06 -18.94
N THR A 458 24.69 9.62 -19.87
CA THR A 458 24.20 10.48 -20.96
C THR A 458 23.24 9.74 -21.89
N ASP A 459 23.59 8.53 -22.34
CA ASP A 459 22.73 7.69 -23.19
C ASP A 459 21.42 7.33 -22.46
N THR A 460 21.50 7.02 -21.15
CA THR A 460 20.30 6.72 -20.33
C THR A 460 19.45 7.96 -20.14
N PHE A 461 20.07 9.11 -19.87
CA PHE A 461 19.39 10.38 -19.69
C PHE A 461 18.68 10.80 -20.98
N GLN A 462 19.38 10.80 -22.12
CA GLN A 462 18.82 11.10 -23.44
C GLN A 462 17.71 10.13 -23.85
N ALA A 463 17.83 8.83 -23.56
CA ALA A 463 16.78 7.85 -23.82
C ALA A 463 15.57 8.00 -22.88
N SER A 464 15.76 8.54 -21.68
CA SER A 464 14.69 8.78 -20.70
C SER A 464 13.93 10.09 -20.92
N MET A 465 14.55 11.05 -21.63
CA MET A 465 13.96 12.33 -21.97
C MET A 465 12.85 12.12 -23.02
N PRO A 466 11.68 12.78 -22.89
CA PRO A 466 10.77 12.94 -24.02
C PRO A 466 11.54 13.49 -25.22
N ALA A 467 11.22 13.06 -26.44
CA ALA A 467 11.65 13.81 -27.61
C ALA A 467 11.21 15.26 -27.39
N CYS A 468 12.17 16.19 -27.36
CA CYS A 468 11.88 17.62 -27.30
C CYS A 468 10.81 17.89 -28.37
N PRO A 469 9.64 18.48 -28.03
CA PRO A 469 8.68 18.84 -29.05
C PRO A 469 9.40 19.75 -30.03
N ALA A 470 9.62 19.26 -31.26
CA ALA A 470 10.06 20.12 -32.34
C ALA A 470 8.94 21.16 -32.48
N VAL A 471 9.22 22.39 -32.06
CA VAL A 471 8.28 23.51 -31.96
C VAL A 471 7.32 23.36 -30.76
N TRP A 472 7.63 24.05 -29.67
CA TRP A 472 6.62 24.40 -28.66
C TRP A 472 5.52 25.19 -29.37
N ALA A 473 4.26 24.78 -29.20
CA ALA A 473 3.14 25.60 -29.64
C ALA A 473 3.13 26.86 -28.76
N ASP A 474 3.41 28.01 -29.37
CA ASP A 474 3.60 29.35 -28.78
C ASP A 474 2.34 29.94 -28.07
N ASP A 475 1.43 29.12 -27.53
CA ASP A 475 0.13 29.60 -27.05
C ASP A 475 -0.10 29.41 -25.53
N LEU A 476 0.87 28.91 -24.76
CA LEU A 476 0.76 28.89 -23.30
C LEU A 476 1.55 30.06 -22.71
N PRO A 477 0.88 31.12 -22.21
CA PRO A 477 1.58 32.20 -21.53
C PRO A 477 2.35 31.64 -20.32
N PRO A 478 3.52 32.21 -19.97
CA PRO A 478 4.22 31.86 -18.73
C PRO A 478 3.22 31.90 -17.57
N MET A 479 3.16 30.81 -16.79
CA MET A 479 2.22 30.76 -15.67
C MET A 479 2.71 31.69 -14.57
N GLU A 480 1.98 32.79 -14.35
CA GLU A 480 2.13 33.56 -13.11
C GLU A 480 1.84 32.65 -11.90
N PRO A 481 2.62 32.77 -10.81
CA PRO A 481 2.38 32.01 -9.59
C PRO A 481 0.93 32.19 -9.11
N ILE A 482 0.30 31.11 -8.68
CA ILE A 482 -0.98 31.22 -7.98
C ILE A 482 -0.68 31.71 -6.56
N ASP A 483 -1.17 32.90 -6.19
CA ASP A 483 -1.07 33.42 -4.83
C ASP A 483 -1.73 32.43 -3.85
N GLY A 484 -0.97 32.01 -2.85
CA GLY A 484 -1.40 31.01 -1.87
C GLY A 484 -1.88 31.66 -0.58
N ASP A 485 -3.18 31.82 -0.41
CA ASP A 485 -3.79 31.85 0.92
C ASP A 485 -4.06 30.39 1.33
N TRP A 486 -3.42 29.94 2.42
CA TRP A 486 -3.45 28.55 2.90
C TRP A 486 -3.86 28.54 4.36
N ASP A 487 -5.14 28.82 4.62
CA ASP A 487 -5.73 28.63 5.93
C ASP A 487 -6.18 27.16 6.10
N THR A 488 -6.23 26.70 7.34
CA THR A 488 -6.93 25.48 7.74
C THR A 488 -8.38 25.41 7.22
N ASP A 489 -9.05 26.55 7.04
CA ASP A 489 -10.36 26.62 6.40
C ASP A 489 -10.34 26.03 4.98
N ASP A 490 -9.27 26.23 4.21
CA ASP A 490 -9.13 25.68 2.85
C ASP A 490 -9.07 24.15 2.84
N LEU A 491 -8.68 23.52 3.95
CA LEU A 491 -8.69 22.06 4.11
C LEU A 491 -10.10 21.49 4.27
N GLY A 492 -11.10 22.34 4.55
CA GLY A 492 -12.49 21.95 4.81
C GLY A 492 -12.69 21.29 6.19
N ILE A 493 -11.87 21.71 7.15
CA ILE A 493 -11.90 21.26 8.55
C ILE A 493 -12.97 22.03 9.32
#